data_AF-A0A022QZR3-F1
#
_entry.id   AF-A0A022QZR3-F1
#
_cell.length_a   1.000
_cell.length_b   1.000
_cell.length_c   1.000
_cell.angle_alpha   90.00
_cell.angle_beta   90.00
_cell.angle_gamma   90.00
#
_symmetry.space_group_name_H-M   'P 1'
#
loop_
_entity.id
_entity.type
_entity.pdbx_description
1 polymer ?
#
loop_
_entity_poly.entity_id
_entity_poly.type
_entity_poly.pdbx_seq_one_letter_code
_entity_poly.pdbx_strand_id
1 'polypeptide(L)'
;MENTFTPRTPPESRSAIEAFRKGKLRNPRKKERSNIMGGAWKNTEDEILTAAVNKYGENQWSKISSLLVPRSPKQCKARWYDCLDPSINTTEWTQEEDEKLLCLAKLMPKQWRTIAPIVERPPSQCLERYKKLVDPTGATDENPVLLQD
;
A
#
# COMPACT_ATOMS: atom_id res chain seq x y z
N MET A 1 47.58 46.33 -47.58
CA MET A 1 46.42 47.20 -47.32
C MET A 1 45.33 46.31 -46.75
N GLU A 2 45.23 46.33 -45.42
CA GLU A 2 44.07 46.87 -44.67
C GLU A 2 42.86 45.92 -44.72
N ASN A 3 42.09 45.67 -43.68
CA ASN A 3 42.17 45.77 -42.23
C ASN A 3 40.88 45.05 -41.75
N THR A 4 40.97 44.28 -40.67
CA THR A 4 39.96 44.13 -39.59
C THR A 4 38.45 44.18 -39.90
N PHE A 5 37.70 43.12 -39.56
CA PHE A 5 36.66 43.24 -38.51
C PHE A 5 36.22 41.88 -37.95
N THR A 6 36.03 41.88 -36.64
CA THR A 6 35.69 40.81 -35.68
C THR A 6 34.25 40.26 -35.79
N PRO A 7 33.89 39.21 -35.02
CA PRO A 7 32.80 38.27 -35.32
C PRO A 7 31.43 38.76 -34.86
N ARG A 8 30.35 38.19 -35.41
CA ARG A 8 29.01 38.27 -34.81
C ARG A 8 28.48 36.88 -34.49
N THR A 9 28.48 36.59 -33.20
CA THR A 9 27.58 35.66 -32.52
C THR A 9 26.12 36.10 -32.71
N PRO A 10 25.22 35.22 -33.17
CA PRO A 10 23.78 35.44 -33.03
C PRO A 10 23.32 35.29 -31.56
N PRO A 11 22.26 36.03 -31.18
CA PRO A 11 21.87 36.27 -29.80
C PRO A 11 21.14 35.12 -29.10
N GLU A 12 21.24 35.16 -27.78
CA GLU A 12 20.48 34.46 -26.76
C GLU A 12 19.08 33.98 -27.19
N SER A 13 18.92 32.66 -27.32
CA SER A 13 17.61 32.02 -27.25
C SER A 13 17.42 31.47 -25.85
N ARG A 14 17.05 32.35 -24.91
CA ARG A 14 16.65 32.07 -23.52
C ARG A 14 15.40 31.18 -23.38
N SER A 15 15.17 30.23 -24.29
CA SER A 15 13.96 29.42 -24.29
C SER A 15 14.26 27.92 -24.39
N ALA A 16 15.32 27.45 -23.73
CA ALA A 16 15.54 26.03 -23.48
C ALA A 16 15.36 25.65 -22.00
N ILE A 17 15.34 26.63 -21.08
CA ILE A 17 15.25 26.39 -19.63
C ILE A 17 13.80 26.53 -19.11
N GLU A 18 12.88 27.07 -19.91
CA GLU A 18 11.46 27.27 -19.53
C GLU A 18 10.49 26.25 -20.15
N ALA A 19 11.00 25.11 -20.64
CA ALA A 19 10.18 24.00 -21.14
C ALA A 19 9.93 22.89 -20.09
N PHE A 20 10.33 23.08 -18.83
CA PHE A 20 10.18 22.07 -17.77
C PHE A 20 8.84 22.16 -16.98
N ARG A 21 7.92 23.06 -17.34
CA ARG A 21 6.70 23.34 -16.54
C ARG A 21 5.37 22.79 -17.09
N LYS A 22 5.35 22.00 -18.18
CA LYS A 22 4.10 21.38 -18.67
C LYS A 22 4.26 19.92 -19.12
N GLY A 23 4.76 19.08 -18.22
CA GLY A 23 4.77 17.62 -18.35
C GLY A 23 3.75 16.95 -17.43
N LYS A 24 2.46 17.24 -17.63
CA LYS A 24 1.37 16.66 -16.85
C LYS A 24 1.17 15.19 -17.27
N LEU A 25 2.05 14.28 -16.83
CA LEU A 25 1.73 12.84 -16.80
C LEU A 25 0.68 12.61 -15.73
N ARG A 26 -0.56 13.00 -16.05
CA ARG A 26 -1.75 12.40 -15.46
C ARG A 26 -1.74 10.95 -15.90
N ASN A 27 -1.14 10.08 -15.12
CA ASN A 27 -1.36 8.65 -15.27
C ASN A 27 -2.83 8.43 -14.87
N PRO A 28 -3.74 8.06 -15.79
CA PRO A 28 -5.07 7.68 -15.39
C PRO A 28 -4.89 6.30 -14.75
N ARG A 29 -4.63 6.26 -13.43
CA ARG A 29 -4.96 5.07 -12.65
C ARG A 29 -6.48 4.98 -12.67
N LYS A 30 -7.05 4.59 -13.83
CA LYS A 30 -8.37 3.99 -13.90
C LYS A 30 -8.30 2.85 -12.89
N LYS A 31 -8.92 3.09 -11.76
CA LYS A 31 -9.20 2.08 -10.74
C LYS A 31 -10.22 1.18 -11.42
N GLU A 32 -9.74 0.31 -12.29
CA GLU A 32 -10.43 -0.89 -12.71
C GLU A 32 -10.86 -1.53 -11.41
N ARG A 33 -12.16 -1.43 -11.10
CA ARG A 33 -12.78 -2.24 -10.06
C ARG A 33 -12.70 -3.65 -10.62
N SER A 34 -11.52 -4.25 -10.51
CA SER A 34 -11.25 -5.61 -10.94
C SER A 34 -12.29 -6.46 -10.25
N ASN A 35 -13.16 -7.05 -11.08
CA ASN A 35 -14.06 -8.13 -10.75
C ASN A 35 -13.47 -8.95 -9.60
N ILE A 36 -14.25 -9.24 -8.56
CA ILE A 36 -13.83 -10.10 -7.44
C ILE A 36 -13.67 -11.52 -8.01
N MET A 37 -12.62 -11.75 -8.81
CA MET A 37 -12.30 -13.04 -9.37
C MET A 37 -11.64 -13.84 -8.25
N GLY A 38 -12.42 -14.74 -7.66
CA GLY A 38 -11.96 -15.75 -6.70
C GLY A 38 -12.73 -15.81 -5.38
N GLY A 39 -13.53 -14.82 -4.99
CA GLY A 39 -14.25 -14.88 -3.71
C GLY A 39 -13.33 -15.10 -2.49
N ALA A 40 -13.85 -15.75 -1.43
CA ALA A 40 -13.08 -16.12 -0.24
C ALA A 40 -11.96 -17.12 -0.58
N TRP A 41 -10.81 -17.02 0.08
CA TRP A 41 -9.70 -17.97 -0.08
C TRP A 41 -10.04 -19.30 0.59
N LYS A 42 -9.87 -20.40 -0.16
CA LYS A 42 -10.01 -21.76 0.36
C LYS A 42 -8.67 -22.27 0.89
N ASN A 43 -8.71 -23.18 1.87
CA ASN A 43 -7.50 -23.80 2.42
C ASN A 43 -6.63 -24.45 1.33
N THR A 44 -7.26 -25.14 0.37
CA THR A 44 -6.54 -25.75 -0.76
C THR A 44 -5.81 -24.71 -1.62
N GLU A 45 -6.39 -23.52 -1.79
CA GLU A 45 -5.72 -22.45 -2.54
C GLU A 45 -4.53 -21.90 -1.76
N ASP A 46 -4.64 -21.79 -0.43
CA ASP A 46 -3.55 -21.36 0.44
C ASP A 46 -2.41 -22.39 0.47
N GLU A 47 -2.72 -23.70 0.48
CA GLU A 47 -1.73 -24.78 0.39
C GLU A 47 -0.97 -24.76 -0.95
N ILE A 48 -1.70 -24.62 -2.06
CA ILE A 48 -1.09 -24.50 -3.39
C ILE A 48 -0.24 -23.22 -3.48
N LEU A 49 -0.73 -22.09 -2.95
CA LEU A 49 0.00 -20.83 -2.92
C LEU A 49 1.30 -20.97 -2.14
N THR A 50 1.25 -21.61 -0.97
CA THR A 50 2.42 -21.85 -0.12
C THR A 50 3.44 -22.75 -0.80
N ALA A 51 3.00 -23.87 -1.36
CA ALA A 51 3.88 -24.77 -2.11
C ALA A 51 4.52 -24.06 -3.33
N ALA A 52 3.74 -23.24 -4.04
CA ALA A 52 4.23 -22.50 -5.21
C ALA A 52 5.24 -21.42 -4.84
N VAL A 53 5.04 -20.67 -3.76
CA VAL A 53 6.01 -19.68 -3.27
C VAL A 53 7.29 -20.36 -2.80
N ASN A 54 7.19 -21.49 -2.08
CA ASN A 54 8.37 -22.27 -1.69
C ASN A 54 9.15 -22.80 -2.90
N LYS A 55 8.46 -23.16 -3.99
CA LYS A 55 9.08 -23.70 -5.21
C LYS A 55 9.69 -22.63 -6.14
N TYR A 56 9.04 -21.48 -6.30
CA TYR A 56 9.41 -20.46 -7.29
C TYR A 56 9.94 -19.15 -6.67
N GLY A 57 9.80 -18.97 -5.36
CA GLY A 57 10.11 -17.75 -4.64
C GLY A 57 9.06 -16.64 -4.79
N GLU A 58 9.21 -15.60 -3.98
CA GLU A 58 8.30 -14.44 -3.89
C GLU A 58 8.50 -13.38 -5.01
N ASN A 59 9.33 -13.66 -6.02
CA ASN A 59 9.53 -12.79 -7.18
C ASN A 59 8.69 -13.19 -8.40
N GLN A 60 8.12 -14.41 -8.42
CA GLN A 60 7.49 -15.00 -9.61
C GLN A 60 5.94 -15.10 -9.50
N TRP A 61 5.27 -14.05 -9.04
CA TRP A 61 3.81 -14.04 -8.83
C TRP A 61 2.98 -14.39 -10.06
N SER A 62 3.44 -14.01 -11.26
CA SER A 62 2.74 -14.36 -12.51
C SER A 62 2.69 -15.88 -12.72
N LYS A 63 3.79 -16.58 -12.43
CA LYS A 63 3.87 -18.04 -12.54
C LYS A 63 3.05 -18.74 -11.47
N ILE A 64 3.05 -18.20 -10.26
CA ILE A 64 2.26 -18.70 -9.12
C ILE A 64 0.76 -18.58 -9.42
N SER A 65 0.31 -17.43 -9.92
CA SER A 65 -1.09 -17.18 -10.27
C SER A 65 -1.62 -18.11 -11.37
N SER A 66 -0.77 -18.54 -12.32
CA SER A 66 -1.17 -19.51 -13.35
C SER A 66 -1.57 -20.88 -12.76
N LEU A 67 -1.10 -21.22 -11.55
CA LEU A 67 -1.47 -22.45 -10.85
C LEU A 67 -2.77 -22.31 -10.04
N LEU A 68 -3.22 -21.08 -9.81
CA LEU A 68 -4.33 -20.73 -8.93
C LEU A 68 -5.42 -20.00 -9.70
N VAL A 69 -5.92 -20.53 -10.82
CA VAL A 69 -7.02 -19.90 -11.57
C VAL A 69 -8.33 -20.04 -10.77
N PRO A 70 -9.10 -18.97 -10.48
CA PRO A 70 -9.11 -17.64 -11.13
C PRO A 70 -8.40 -16.50 -10.36
N ARG A 71 -7.45 -16.78 -9.46
CA ARG A 71 -6.67 -15.77 -8.72
C ARG A 71 -5.65 -15.08 -9.60
N SER A 72 -5.61 -13.75 -9.51
CA SER A 72 -4.61 -12.92 -10.18
C SER A 72 -3.29 -12.85 -9.39
N PRO A 73 -2.17 -12.48 -10.03
CA PRO A 73 -0.86 -12.35 -9.37
C PRO A 73 -0.89 -11.36 -8.21
N LYS A 74 -1.68 -10.29 -8.34
CA LYS A 74 -1.86 -9.27 -7.29
C LYS A 74 -2.56 -9.84 -6.06
N GLN A 75 -3.53 -10.73 -6.25
CA GLN A 75 -4.24 -11.38 -5.15
C GLN A 75 -3.34 -12.40 -4.45
N CYS A 76 -2.60 -13.22 -5.20
CA CYS A 76 -1.63 -14.16 -4.63
C CYS A 76 -0.58 -13.43 -3.79
N LYS A 77 -0.02 -12.33 -4.33
CA LYS A 77 0.95 -11.49 -3.60
C LYS A 77 0.35 -10.93 -2.31
N ALA A 78 -0.85 -10.35 -2.40
CA ALA A 78 -1.53 -9.80 -1.22
C ALA A 78 -1.77 -10.89 -0.17
N ARG A 79 -2.31 -12.06 -0.58
CA ARG A 79 -2.60 -13.16 0.34
C ARG A 79 -1.35 -13.69 1.04
N TRP A 80 -0.23 -13.79 0.33
CA TRP A 80 1.05 -14.21 0.91
C TRP A 80 1.47 -13.30 2.06
N TYR A 81 1.65 -12.00 1.80
CA TYR A 81 2.11 -11.03 2.80
C TYR A 81 1.08 -10.71 3.88
N ASP A 82 -0.17 -11.11 3.70
CA ASP A 82 -1.26 -10.83 4.64
C ASP A 82 -1.55 -11.99 5.59
N CYS A 83 -1.33 -13.24 5.17
CA CYS A 83 -1.69 -14.42 5.97
C CYS A 83 -0.75 -15.63 5.90
N LEU A 84 0.05 -15.81 4.84
CA LEU A 84 0.77 -17.07 4.61
C LEU A 84 2.28 -16.97 4.80
N ASP A 85 2.83 -15.77 4.78
CA ASP A 85 4.24 -15.57 5.04
C ASP A 85 4.57 -16.01 6.48
N PRO A 86 5.58 -16.87 6.68
CA PRO A 86 5.90 -17.41 8.00
C PRO A 86 6.41 -16.35 9.00
N SER A 87 6.77 -15.15 8.54
CA SER A 87 7.08 -14.02 9.43
C SER A 87 5.85 -13.34 10.03
N ILE A 88 4.64 -13.69 9.54
CA ILE A 88 3.40 -13.15 10.06
C ILE A 88 3.09 -13.82 11.39
N ASN A 89 3.07 -13.02 12.45
CA ASN A 89 2.59 -13.46 13.75
C ASN A 89 1.10 -13.85 13.65
N THR A 90 0.83 -15.14 13.80
CA THR A 90 -0.51 -15.73 13.89
C THR A 90 -0.94 -16.00 15.33
N THR A 91 -0.10 -15.64 16.30
CA THR A 91 -0.39 -15.72 17.74
C THR A 91 -1.55 -14.82 18.13
N GLU A 92 -2.17 -15.11 19.28
CA GLU A 92 -3.19 -14.25 19.86
C GLU A 92 -2.68 -12.81 20.04
N TRP A 93 -3.60 -11.84 19.99
CA TRP A 93 -3.27 -10.44 20.22
C TRP A 93 -2.96 -10.24 21.70
N THR A 94 -1.77 -9.73 22.00
CA THR A 94 -1.42 -9.34 23.36
C THR A 94 -2.04 -7.99 23.70
N GLN A 95 -2.26 -7.74 25.00
CA GLN A 95 -2.79 -6.46 25.47
C GLN A 95 -1.89 -5.28 25.06
N GLU A 96 -0.56 -5.48 25.08
CA GLU A 96 0.41 -4.47 24.65
C GLU A 96 0.26 -4.11 23.16
N GLU A 97 0.00 -5.10 22.29
CA GLU A 97 -0.28 -4.87 20.87
C GLU A 97 -1.60 -4.11 20.67
N ASP A 98 -2.63 -4.42 21.45
CA ASP A 98 -3.93 -3.72 21.39
C ASP A 98 -3.81 -2.25 21.81
N GLU A 99 -3.08 -1.98 22.90
CA GLU A 99 -2.83 -0.61 23.37
C GLU A 99 -2.05 0.20 22.34
N LYS A 100 -0.99 -0.38 21.75
CA LYS A 100 -0.24 0.23 20.64
C LYS A 100 -1.15 0.50 19.44
N LEU A 101 -1.97 -0.47 19.04
CA LEU A 101 -2.90 -0.34 17.91
C LEU A 101 -3.90 0.81 18.14
N LEU A 102 -4.50 0.90 19.32
CA LEU A 102 -5.45 1.95 19.67
C LEU A 102 -4.78 3.33 19.73
N CYS A 103 -3.59 3.42 20.33
CA CYS A 103 -2.82 4.67 20.40
C CYS A 103 -2.48 5.19 18.99
N LEU A 104 -1.93 4.31 18.14
CA LEU A 104 -1.56 4.66 16.77
C LEU A 104 -2.78 4.99 15.90
N ALA A 105 -3.91 4.31 16.08
CA ALA A 105 -5.14 4.61 15.37
C ALA A 105 -5.74 5.97 15.74
N LYS A 106 -5.57 6.41 17.00
CA LYS A 106 -5.93 7.77 17.45
C LYS A 106 -5.01 8.84 16.83
N LEU A 107 -3.70 8.58 16.77
CA LEU A 107 -2.73 9.51 16.20
C LEU A 107 -2.82 9.61 14.67
N MET A 108 -3.01 8.47 14.00
CA MET A 108 -3.02 8.34 12.55
C MET A 108 -4.26 7.58 12.07
N PRO A 109 -5.43 8.24 11.98
CA PRO A 109 -6.68 7.58 11.63
C PRO A 109 -6.62 6.96 10.23
N LYS A 110 -7.04 5.69 10.13
CA LYS A 110 -7.15 4.90 8.89
C LYS A 110 -5.82 4.67 8.14
N GLN A 111 -4.67 4.95 8.75
CA GLN A 111 -3.34 4.75 8.15
C GLN A 111 -2.77 3.34 8.42
N TRP A 112 -3.56 2.29 8.20
CA TRP A 112 -3.20 0.91 8.57
C TRP A 112 -1.90 0.40 7.95
N ARG A 113 -1.52 0.89 6.76
CA ARG A 113 -0.25 0.53 6.11
C ARG A 113 0.97 1.07 6.85
N THR A 114 0.82 2.18 7.57
CA THR A 114 1.86 2.79 8.39
C THR A 114 1.87 2.19 9.78
N ILE A 115 0.70 1.83 10.31
CA ILE A 115 0.53 1.23 11.65
C ILE A 115 1.01 -0.23 11.66
N ALA A 116 0.67 -1.01 10.64
CA ALA A 116 1.03 -2.41 10.48
C ALA A 116 2.49 -2.75 10.81
N PRO A 117 3.50 -2.10 10.19
CA PRO A 117 4.90 -2.40 10.49
C PRO A 117 5.32 -2.03 11.92
N ILE A 118 4.62 -1.10 12.59
CA ILE A 118 4.91 -0.70 13.97
C ILE A 118 4.34 -1.72 14.97
N VAL A 119 3.19 -2.29 14.64
CA VAL A 119 2.53 -3.34 15.44
C VAL A 119 3.03 -4.74 15.04
N GLU A 120 3.94 -4.82 14.06
CA GLU A 120 4.49 -6.09 13.53
C GLU A 120 3.40 -7.08 13.05
N ARG A 121 2.26 -6.53 12.60
CA ARG A 121 1.09 -7.29 12.11
C ARG A 121 0.64 -6.74 10.76
N PRO A 122 0.07 -7.56 9.88
CA PRO A 122 -0.40 -7.10 8.58
C PRO A 122 -1.56 -6.09 8.70
N PRO A 123 -1.68 -5.13 7.76
CA PRO A 123 -2.68 -4.06 7.85
C PRO A 123 -4.14 -4.53 7.95
N SER A 124 -4.45 -5.69 7.36
CA SER A 124 -5.78 -6.31 7.43
C SER A 124 -6.13 -6.72 8.86
N GLN A 125 -5.21 -7.38 9.57
CA GLN A 125 -5.37 -7.80 10.94
C GLN A 125 -5.50 -6.61 11.88
N CYS A 126 -4.69 -5.55 11.71
CA CYS A 126 -4.81 -4.32 12.48
C CYS A 126 -6.21 -3.69 12.34
N LEU A 127 -6.75 -3.62 11.12
CA LEU A 127 -8.08 -3.08 10.87
C LEU A 127 -9.17 -3.94 11.52
N GLU A 128 -9.08 -5.26 11.37
CA GLU A 128 -10.08 -6.18 11.93
C GLU A 128 -10.05 -6.19 13.46
N ARG A 129 -8.86 -6.16 14.06
CA ARG A 129 -8.70 -6.05 15.51
C ARG A 129 -9.22 -4.71 16.03
N TYR A 130 -8.85 -3.60 15.39
CA TYR A 130 -9.32 -2.27 15.76
C TYR A 130 -10.85 -2.18 15.75
N LYS A 131 -11.51 -2.74 14.73
CA LYS A 131 -12.98 -2.82 14.70
C LYS A 131 -13.52 -3.59 15.89
N LYS A 132 -12.95 -4.74 16.24
CA LYS A 132 -13.38 -5.51 17.43
C LYS A 132 -13.19 -4.75 18.74
N LEU A 133 -12.12 -3.96 18.86
CA LEU A 133 -11.80 -3.17 20.06
C LEU A 133 -12.68 -1.92 20.18
N VAL A 134 -13.04 -1.29 19.06
CA VAL A 134 -13.90 -0.09 19.01
C VAL A 134 -15.39 -0.45 19.05
N ASP A 135 -15.76 -1.68 18.64
CA ASP A 135 -17.15 -2.13 18.52
C ASP A 135 -17.60 -3.17 19.59
N PRO A 136 -17.42 -2.92 20.90
CA PRO A 136 -18.31 -3.52 21.91
C PRO A 136 -19.35 -2.52 22.44
N THR A 137 -19.26 -1.23 22.12
CA THR A 137 -20.20 -0.20 22.57
C THR A 137 -20.00 1.05 21.73
N GLY A 138 -21.02 1.50 20.99
CA GLY A 138 -20.97 2.73 20.20
C GLY A 138 -20.86 4.00 21.05
N ALA A 139 -19.71 4.21 21.68
CA ALA A 139 -19.44 5.33 22.57
C ALA A 139 -17.97 5.75 22.49
N THR A 140 -17.68 6.69 21.60
CA THR A 140 -16.79 7.83 21.83
C THR A 140 -17.25 8.87 20.79
N ASP A 141 -18.26 9.64 21.15
CA ASP A 141 -18.07 10.97 21.76
C ASP A 141 -17.23 11.85 20.84
N GLU A 142 -17.89 12.31 19.77
CA GLU A 142 -17.49 13.51 19.06
C GLU A 142 -17.81 14.70 20.00
N ASN A 143 -16.99 14.91 21.05
CA ASN A 143 -17.01 16.15 21.81
C ASN A 143 -15.73 16.94 21.52
N PRO A 144 -15.69 17.70 20.40
CA PRO A 144 -14.81 18.85 20.35
C PRO A 144 -15.42 19.92 21.27
N VAL A 145 -14.92 19.96 22.50
CA VAL A 145 -14.99 21.15 23.35
C VAL A 145 -14.33 22.30 22.59
N LEU A 146 -15.12 23.07 21.87
CA LEU A 146 -14.80 24.46 21.53
C LEU A 146 -15.63 25.35 22.45
N LEU A 147 -15.12 25.49 23.67
CA LEU A 147 -15.41 26.60 24.55
C LEU A 147 -14.13 27.45 24.57
N GLN A 148 -14.13 28.52 23.80
CA GLN A 148 -13.28 29.68 24.04
C GLN A 148 -14.18 30.92 23.99
N ASP A 149 -14.02 31.69 25.07
CA ASP A 149 -14.70 32.90 25.55
C ASP A 149 -15.02 33.95 24.47
#